data_AF-A0AAD2UW44-F1
#
_entry.id   AF-A0AAD2UW44-F1
#
_cell.length_a   1.000
_cell.length_b   1.000
_cell.length_c   1.000
_cell.angle_alpha   90.00
_cell.angle_beta   90.00
_cell.angle_gamma   90.00
#
_symmetry.space_group_name_H-M   'P 1'
#
loop_
_entity.id
_entity.type
_entity.pdbx_description
1 polymer ?
#
loop_
_entity_poly.entity_id
_entity_poly.type
_entity_poly.pdbx_seq_one_letter_code
_entity_poly.pdbx_strand_id
1 'polypeptide(L)'
;MVITLSRLYVHPVKSMRGLQLSHAQVSSSGLAFDRVFMITEPDGTFITARQYPKMVMFTPALMSDGLYLTAPDGESASIRFNDFLANAEPTEVWGNHFTALIAPAAINNWLSGYFQREVQLRWLGPELTRRVKPMPEIPLSFADGFPYLLINEASFKELQQRCPGSIKLEQFRPNLLVTGASAFAEDSWQVIRVGDITFDLVKPCSRCVLTTVSVERGRKHPTGEPLQTLQTFRTAENGDIDFGQNMVARNSGIIRVGDEVEVLSTKPPRPYGAGAVVESLAAPEDKSKAVAIEYNGIRFNGNNQQVLLEQLEQQNIRIPYSCRAGICGSCRITLINGEVAPLKQSAIGNDGTILCCSCIPKGDITLSGK
;
A
#
# COMPACT_ATOMS: atom_id res chain seq x y z
N MET A 1 -19.29 -11.51 -24.73
CA MET A 1 -19.01 -12.28 -23.51
C MET A 1 -19.58 -11.50 -22.34
N VAL A 2 -20.27 -12.17 -21.41
CA VAL A 2 -20.78 -11.53 -20.18
C VAL A 2 -19.59 -11.29 -19.25
N ILE A 3 -19.50 -10.10 -18.67
CA ILE A 3 -18.47 -9.80 -17.66
C ILE A 3 -18.98 -10.32 -16.32
N THR A 4 -18.15 -11.01 -15.56
CA THR A 4 -18.56 -11.62 -14.28
C THR A 4 -17.52 -11.38 -13.20
N LEU A 5 -17.98 -11.31 -11.95
CA LEU A 5 -17.13 -11.26 -10.76
C LEU A 5 -16.52 -12.64 -10.51
N SER A 6 -15.24 -12.81 -10.82
CA SER A 6 -14.58 -14.12 -10.77
C SER A 6 -13.96 -14.44 -9.41
N ARG A 7 -13.49 -13.43 -8.67
CA ARG A 7 -12.97 -13.60 -7.30
C ARG A 7 -13.24 -12.39 -6.42
N LEU A 8 -13.40 -12.67 -5.12
CA LEU A 8 -13.51 -11.67 -4.06
C LEU A 8 -12.39 -11.87 -3.04
N TYR A 9 -11.84 -10.76 -2.57
CA TYR A 9 -10.81 -10.75 -1.54
C TYR A 9 -11.09 -9.70 -0.46
N VAL A 10 -10.86 -10.08 0.79
CA VAL A 10 -10.81 -9.17 1.94
C VAL A 10 -9.44 -9.27 2.60
N HIS A 11 -8.89 -8.14 3.03
CA HIS A 11 -7.61 -8.07 3.74
C HIS A 11 -7.82 -7.51 5.15
N PRO A 12 -8.13 -8.37 6.14
CA PRO A 12 -8.59 -7.91 7.47
C PRO A 12 -7.62 -6.96 8.17
N VAL A 13 -6.33 -7.29 8.09
CA VAL A 13 -5.25 -6.46 8.62
C VAL A 13 -4.48 -5.82 7.46
N LYS A 14 -4.27 -4.50 7.54
CA LYS A 14 -3.48 -3.75 6.57
C LYS A 14 -2.12 -4.42 6.37
N SER A 15 -1.77 -4.65 5.10
CA SER A 15 -0.51 -5.28 4.66
C SER A 15 -0.32 -6.77 4.95
N MET A 16 -1.22 -7.44 5.67
CA MET A 16 -1.16 -8.89 5.87
C MET A 16 -1.84 -9.66 4.74
N ARG A 17 -1.77 -11.00 4.78
CA ARG A 17 -2.35 -11.89 3.77
C ARG A 17 -3.84 -11.64 3.57
N GLY A 18 -4.27 -11.75 2.33
CA GLY A 18 -5.68 -11.66 1.97
C GLY A 18 -6.40 -12.98 2.06
N LEU A 19 -7.72 -12.89 2.26
CA LEU A 19 -8.64 -14.02 2.29
C LEU A 19 -9.52 -13.98 1.07
N GLN A 20 -9.56 -15.07 0.31
CA GLN A 20 -10.49 -15.23 -0.79
C GLN A 20 -11.86 -15.61 -0.23
N LEU A 21 -12.91 -14.96 -0.74
CA LEU A 21 -14.29 -15.15 -0.31
C LEU A 21 -15.15 -15.66 -1.47
N SER A 22 -16.24 -16.34 -1.15
CA SER A 22 -17.31 -16.67 -2.11
C SER A 22 -18.35 -15.56 -2.24
N HIS A 23 -18.52 -14.76 -1.18
CA HIS A 23 -19.43 -13.63 -1.12
C HIS A 23 -18.97 -12.64 -0.04
N ALA A 24 -19.42 -11.39 -0.12
CA ALA A 24 -19.10 -10.37 0.86
C ALA A 24 -20.18 -9.29 0.92
N GLN A 25 -20.38 -8.73 2.11
CA GLN A 25 -21.20 -7.54 2.28
C GLN A 25 -20.42 -6.30 1.84
N VAL A 26 -21.00 -5.54 0.92
CA VAL A 26 -20.56 -4.22 0.48
C VAL A 26 -21.16 -3.18 1.41
N SER A 27 -20.32 -2.26 1.88
CA SER A 27 -20.75 -1.04 2.57
C SER A 27 -20.13 0.21 1.92
N SER A 28 -20.45 1.41 2.42
CA SER A 28 -19.79 2.63 1.95
C SER A 28 -18.29 2.67 2.27
N SER A 29 -17.82 1.98 3.31
CA SER A 29 -16.42 1.99 3.75
C SER A 29 -15.53 0.88 3.18
N GLY A 30 -16.12 -0.06 2.45
CA GLY A 30 -15.44 -1.21 1.85
C GLY A 30 -16.22 -2.50 2.06
N LEU A 31 -15.62 -3.61 1.63
CA LEU A 31 -16.13 -4.94 2.01
C LEU A 31 -16.09 -5.07 3.55
N ALA A 32 -17.05 -5.77 4.13
CA ALA A 32 -17.05 -6.05 5.56
C ALA A 32 -15.70 -6.65 5.99
N PHE A 33 -15.15 -6.12 7.10
CA PHE A 33 -13.84 -6.45 7.64
C PHE A 33 -12.62 -6.04 6.79
N ASP A 34 -12.79 -5.26 5.73
CA ASP A 34 -11.65 -4.92 4.86
C ASP A 34 -10.73 -3.83 5.44
N ARG A 35 -9.50 -4.23 5.78
CA ARG A 35 -8.47 -3.38 6.42
C ARG A 35 -9.02 -2.65 7.65
N VAL A 36 -9.81 -3.33 8.48
CA VAL A 36 -10.32 -2.76 9.74
C VAL A 36 -9.30 -2.82 10.88
N PHE A 37 -8.22 -3.58 10.68
CA PHE A 37 -7.07 -3.63 11.58
C PHE A 37 -5.79 -3.11 10.93
N MET A 38 -4.87 -2.60 11.74
CA MET A 38 -3.56 -2.12 11.29
C MET A 38 -2.51 -2.30 12.40
N ILE A 39 -1.26 -2.55 12.00
CA ILE A 39 -0.12 -2.53 12.92
C ILE A 39 0.47 -1.12 12.93
N THR A 40 0.73 -0.59 14.12
CA THR A 40 1.37 0.72 14.33
C THR A 40 2.53 0.62 15.30
N GLU A 41 3.37 1.64 15.33
CA GLU A 41 4.22 1.96 16.47
C GLU A 41 3.35 2.52 17.63
N PRO A 42 3.88 2.61 18.86
CA PRO A 42 3.12 3.09 20.01
C PRO A 42 2.55 4.51 19.85
N ASP A 43 3.21 5.36 19.07
CA ASP A 43 2.79 6.72 18.74
C ASP A 43 1.64 6.79 17.70
N GLY A 44 1.20 5.64 17.17
CA GLY A 44 0.16 5.55 16.15
C GLY A 44 0.67 5.64 14.71
N THR A 45 2.00 5.70 14.48
CA THR A 45 2.61 5.66 13.15
C THR A 45 2.43 4.27 12.53
N PHE A 46 1.85 4.22 11.33
CA PHE A 46 1.49 2.96 10.70
C PHE A 46 2.70 2.17 10.16
N ILE A 47 2.66 0.84 10.30
CA ILE A 47 3.66 -0.08 9.73
C ILE A 47 3.03 -0.82 8.54
N THR A 48 3.74 -0.89 7.42
CA THR A 48 3.27 -1.60 6.21
C THR A 48 4.26 -2.62 5.68
N ALA A 49 3.78 -3.49 4.78
CA ALA A 49 4.64 -4.41 4.04
C ALA A 49 5.64 -3.72 3.10
N ARG A 50 5.55 -2.39 2.93
CA ARG A 50 6.60 -1.62 2.23
C ARG A 50 7.87 -1.52 3.07
N GLN A 51 7.70 -1.39 4.39
CA GLN A 51 8.76 -1.30 5.40
C GLN A 51 9.10 -2.71 5.94
N TYR A 52 8.09 -3.53 6.27
CA TYR A 52 8.26 -4.88 6.80
C TYR A 52 7.59 -5.93 5.89
N PRO A 53 8.23 -6.34 4.78
CA PRO A 53 7.61 -7.22 3.78
C PRO A 53 7.07 -8.55 4.30
N LYS A 54 7.63 -9.09 5.40
CA LYS A 54 7.16 -10.33 6.04
C LYS A 54 5.73 -10.24 6.60
N MET A 55 5.13 -9.04 6.73
CA MET A 55 3.71 -8.89 7.13
C MET A 55 2.78 -9.73 6.25
N VAL A 56 3.08 -9.87 4.95
CA VAL A 56 2.24 -10.61 3.99
C VAL A 56 2.15 -12.12 4.30
N MET A 57 3.01 -12.62 5.18
CA MET A 57 3.06 -14.03 5.58
C MET A 57 2.15 -14.34 6.77
N PHE A 58 1.72 -13.32 7.53
CA PHE A 58 0.72 -13.48 8.59
C PHE A 58 -0.64 -13.79 7.96
N THR A 59 -1.30 -14.82 8.47
CA THR A 59 -2.59 -15.30 7.96
C THR A 59 -3.70 -14.92 8.94
N PRO A 60 -4.51 -13.91 8.62
CA PRO A 60 -5.68 -13.58 9.44
C PRO A 60 -6.80 -14.59 9.20
N ALA A 61 -7.67 -14.77 10.18
CA ALA A 61 -8.99 -15.39 10.01
C ALA A 61 -10.02 -14.53 10.74
N LEU A 62 -11.17 -14.34 10.09
CA LEU A 62 -12.28 -13.56 10.65
C LEU A 62 -13.00 -14.39 11.72
N MET A 63 -13.24 -13.79 12.88
CA MET A 63 -14.13 -14.34 13.89
C MET A 63 -15.34 -13.42 14.04
N SER A 64 -16.48 -13.96 14.48
CA SER A 64 -17.69 -13.16 14.70
C SER A 64 -17.50 -12.08 15.77
N ASP A 65 -16.60 -12.31 16.72
CA ASP A 65 -16.31 -11.44 17.85
C ASP A 65 -14.87 -10.93 17.84
N GLY A 66 -14.11 -11.06 16.73
CA GLY A 66 -12.74 -10.57 16.68
C GLY A 66 -11.89 -11.03 15.50
N LEU A 67 -10.60 -11.20 15.77
CA LEU A 67 -9.57 -11.59 14.81
C LEU A 67 -8.75 -12.76 15.35
N TYR A 68 -8.54 -13.77 14.52
CA TYR A 68 -7.51 -14.79 14.74
C TYR A 68 -6.34 -14.51 13.80
N LEU A 69 -5.11 -14.64 14.28
CA LEU A 69 -3.91 -14.38 13.49
C LEU A 69 -2.90 -15.51 13.65
N THR A 70 -2.47 -16.10 12.54
CA THR A 70 -1.37 -17.07 12.49
C THR A 70 -0.11 -16.39 11.96
N ALA A 71 0.98 -16.50 12.70
CA ALA A 71 2.30 -16.02 12.31
C ALA A 71 3.02 -17.02 11.37
N PRO A 72 4.11 -16.61 10.71
CA PRO A 72 4.80 -17.44 9.72
C PRO A 72 5.46 -18.72 10.28
N ASP A 73 5.72 -18.77 11.58
CA ASP A 73 6.28 -19.94 12.29
C ASP A 73 5.20 -20.93 12.76
N GLY A 74 3.92 -20.61 12.55
CA GLY A 74 2.79 -21.42 12.95
C GLY A 74 2.19 -21.07 14.31
N GLU A 75 2.80 -20.17 15.08
CA GLU A 75 2.16 -19.66 16.29
C GLU A 75 0.93 -18.83 15.94
N SER A 76 0.01 -18.72 16.89
CA SER A 76 -1.25 -18.03 16.67
C SER A 76 -1.77 -17.33 17.90
N ALA A 77 -2.50 -16.25 17.67
CA ALA A 77 -3.19 -15.51 18.72
C ALA A 77 -4.57 -15.08 18.26
N SER A 78 -5.49 -14.98 19.23
CA SER A 78 -6.86 -14.48 19.03
C SER A 78 -7.08 -13.22 19.84
N ILE A 79 -7.83 -12.27 19.28
CA ILE A 79 -8.19 -11.01 19.94
C ILE A 79 -9.67 -10.77 19.70
N ARG A 80 -10.44 -10.52 20.76
CA ARG A 80 -11.86 -10.16 20.63
C ARG A 80 -12.04 -8.65 20.57
N PHE A 81 -13.12 -8.20 19.94
CA PHE A 81 -13.47 -6.77 19.87
C PHE A 81 -13.61 -6.14 21.26
N ASN A 82 -14.17 -6.89 22.21
CA ASN A 82 -14.37 -6.42 23.59
C ASN A 82 -13.07 -6.34 24.40
N ASP A 83 -11.96 -6.91 23.89
CA ASP A 83 -10.67 -6.84 24.58
C ASP A 83 -9.92 -5.54 24.25
N PHE A 84 -10.32 -4.82 23.20
CA PHE A 84 -9.69 -3.55 22.85
C PHE A 84 -9.96 -2.48 23.91
N LEU A 85 -8.96 -1.63 24.14
CA LEU A 85 -9.10 -0.49 25.05
C LEU A 85 -10.22 0.43 24.56
N ALA A 86 -11.09 0.85 25.47
CA ALA A 86 -12.28 1.65 25.14
C ALA A 86 -11.93 3.06 24.61
N ASN A 87 -10.80 3.61 25.04
CA ASN A 87 -10.35 4.94 24.60
C ASN A 87 -9.70 4.83 23.21
N ALA A 88 -10.25 5.55 22.24
CA ALA A 88 -9.69 5.63 20.91
C ALA A 88 -8.48 6.59 20.90
N GLU A 89 -7.37 6.12 20.36
CA GLU A 89 -6.10 6.86 20.35
C GLU A 89 -5.76 7.36 18.93
N PRO A 90 -5.09 8.52 18.79
CA PRO A 90 -4.69 9.07 17.50
C PRO A 90 -3.82 8.12 16.69
N THR A 91 -4.02 8.12 15.37
CA THR A 91 -3.21 7.42 14.38
C THR A 91 -3.32 8.15 13.03
N GLU A 92 -2.51 7.77 12.05
CA GLU A 92 -2.62 8.32 10.71
C GLU A 92 -2.36 7.29 9.61
N VAL A 93 -2.83 7.62 8.41
CA VAL A 93 -2.46 6.94 7.17
C VAL A 93 -2.39 7.97 6.06
N TRP A 94 -1.19 8.18 5.49
CA TRP A 94 -0.93 9.13 4.39
C TRP A 94 -1.35 10.58 4.71
N GLY A 95 -1.06 11.06 5.93
CA GLY A 95 -1.40 12.41 6.39
C GLY A 95 -2.88 12.61 6.76
N ASN A 96 -3.71 11.57 6.65
CA ASN A 96 -5.07 11.57 7.17
C ASN A 96 -5.03 11.11 8.64
N HIS A 97 -5.42 12.00 9.56
CA HIS A 97 -5.39 11.79 11.00
C HIS A 97 -6.78 11.41 11.51
N PHE A 98 -6.84 10.37 12.32
CA PHE A 98 -8.09 9.80 12.85
C PHE A 98 -7.76 8.97 14.10
N THR A 99 -8.74 8.28 14.67
CA THR A 99 -8.56 7.51 15.91
C THR A 99 -8.83 6.02 15.70
N ALA A 100 -8.22 5.19 16.54
CA ALA A 100 -8.43 3.74 16.57
C ALA A 100 -8.23 3.18 17.98
N LEU A 101 -8.91 2.08 18.30
CA LEU A 101 -8.76 1.36 19.56
C LEU A 101 -7.48 0.50 19.52
N ILE A 102 -6.79 0.42 20.67
CA ILE A 102 -5.55 -0.34 20.82
C ILE A 102 -5.87 -1.72 21.42
N ALA A 103 -5.26 -2.77 20.87
CA ALA A 103 -5.43 -4.13 21.37
C ALA A 103 -4.70 -4.34 22.71
N PRO A 104 -5.05 -5.37 23.50
CA PRO A 104 -4.37 -5.69 24.76
C PRO A 104 -2.85 -5.87 24.66
N ALA A 105 -2.15 -5.66 25.78
CA ALA A 105 -0.70 -5.85 25.86
C ALA A 105 -0.24 -7.26 25.42
N ALA A 106 -1.02 -8.31 25.68
CA ALA A 106 -0.66 -9.68 25.32
C ALA A 106 -0.43 -9.87 23.81
N ILE A 107 -1.35 -9.39 22.97
CA ILE A 107 -1.19 -9.48 21.51
C ILE A 107 -0.10 -8.54 21.00
N ASN A 108 0.01 -7.34 21.58
CA ASN A 108 1.03 -6.38 21.18
C ASN A 108 2.44 -6.92 21.48
N ASN A 109 2.65 -7.56 22.63
CA ASN A 109 3.91 -8.19 22.99
C ASN A 109 4.25 -9.37 22.06
N TRP A 110 3.25 -10.22 21.77
CA TRP A 110 3.42 -11.33 20.83
C TRP A 110 3.83 -10.83 19.44
N LEU A 111 3.14 -9.82 18.90
CA LEU A 111 3.50 -9.19 17.63
C LEU A 111 4.89 -8.54 17.69
N SER A 112 5.21 -7.85 18.77
CA SER A 112 6.51 -7.16 18.95
C SER A 112 7.69 -8.12 18.82
N GLY A 113 7.54 -9.38 19.25
CA GLY A 113 8.54 -10.43 19.03
C GLY A 113 8.87 -10.67 17.55
N TYR A 114 7.88 -10.61 16.67
CA TYR A 114 8.08 -10.78 15.22
C TYR A 114 8.62 -9.53 14.54
N PHE A 115 8.15 -8.36 14.94
CA PHE A 115 8.59 -7.09 14.35
C PHE A 115 9.96 -6.64 14.88
N GLN A 116 10.45 -7.27 15.96
CA GLN A 116 11.69 -6.93 16.66
C GLN A 116 11.73 -5.46 17.12
N ARG A 117 10.55 -4.93 17.48
CA ARG A 117 10.31 -3.60 18.03
C ARG A 117 8.93 -3.57 18.66
N GLU A 118 8.68 -2.60 19.52
CA GLU A 118 7.33 -2.38 20.07
C GLU A 118 6.36 -2.02 18.95
N VAL A 119 5.25 -2.76 18.88
CA VAL A 119 4.15 -2.51 17.96
C VAL A 119 2.81 -2.67 18.65
N GLN A 120 1.79 -2.04 18.08
CA GLN A 120 0.40 -2.14 18.53
C GLN A 120 -0.46 -2.65 17.37
N LEU A 121 -1.32 -3.62 17.66
CA LEU A 121 -2.48 -3.90 16.81
C LEU A 121 -3.57 -2.88 17.13
N ARG A 122 -4.10 -2.22 16.09
CA ARG A 122 -5.20 -1.27 16.22
C ARG A 122 -6.42 -1.73 15.42
N TRP A 123 -7.60 -1.46 15.97
CA TRP A 123 -8.89 -1.66 15.33
C TRP A 123 -9.62 -0.33 15.22
N LEU A 124 -10.28 -0.05 14.11
CA LEU A 124 -11.02 1.22 13.93
C LEU A 124 -12.18 1.40 14.92
N GLY A 125 -12.62 0.33 15.58
CA GLY A 125 -13.83 0.35 16.38
C GLY A 125 -15.10 0.28 15.53
N PRO A 126 -16.27 0.38 16.18
CA PRO A 126 -17.56 0.33 15.50
C PRO A 126 -17.85 1.61 14.69
N GLU A 127 -17.29 2.74 15.09
CA GLU A 127 -17.52 4.05 14.47
C GLU A 127 -16.27 4.54 13.73
N LEU A 128 -16.37 4.64 12.40
CA LEU A 128 -15.27 5.09 11.57
C LEU A 128 -15.10 6.60 11.65
N THR A 129 -13.92 7.08 12.03
CA THR A 129 -13.58 8.52 12.06
C THR A 129 -12.82 8.99 10.82
N ARG A 130 -12.22 8.07 10.06
CA ARG A 130 -11.46 8.37 8.84
C ARG A 130 -12.36 8.51 7.60
N ARG A 131 -11.98 9.40 6.68
CA ARG A 131 -12.69 9.67 5.42
C ARG A 131 -11.79 9.60 4.18
N VAL A 132 -12.39 9.35 3.02
CA VAL A 132 -11.72 9.45 1.72
C VAL A 132 -11.39 10.93 1.46
N LYS A 133 -10.10 11.26 1.22
CA LYS A 133 -9.65 12.66 1.11
C LYS A 133 -10.41 13.50 0.07
N PRO A 134 -10.63 13.04 -1.17
CA PRO A 134 -11.43 13.80 -2.14
C PRO A 134 -12.96 13.69 -1.95
N MET A 135 -13.43 12.83 -1.04
CA MET A 135 -14.86 12.50 -0.83
C MET A 135 -15.12 12.36 0.68
N PRO A 136 -15.11 13.46 1.44
CA PRO A 136 -15.14 13.45 2.91
C PRO A 136 -16.44 12.86 3.50
N GLU A 137 -17.48 12.68 2.70
CA GLU A 137 -18.71 11.97 3.04
C GLU A 137 -18.53 10.45 3.12
N ILE A 138 -17.48 9.91 2.47
CA ILE A 138 -17.25 8.47 2.39
C ILE A 138 -16.32 8.02 3.52
N PRO A 139 -16.77 7.16 4.45
CA PRO A 139 -15.91 6.56 5.46
C PRO A 139 -14.84 5.68 4.82
N LEU A 140 -13.66 5.62 5.44
CA LEU A 140 -12.56 4.81 4.93
C LEU A 140 -11.95 3.99 6.06
N SER A 141 -11.63 2.72 5.78
CA SER A 141 -10.90 1.87 6.73
C SER A 141 -9.41 2.24 6.79
N PHE A 142 -8.52 1.34 7.24
CA PHE A 142 -7.07 1.51 7.09
C PHE A 142 -6.59 1.32 5.63
N ALA A 143 -7.49 1.20 4.65
CA ALA A 143 -7.17 1.20 3.23
C ALA A 143 -6.35 2.44 2.80
N ASP A 144 -5.60 2.35 1.69
CA ASP A 144 -4.67 3.43 1.32
C ASP A 144 -5.37 4.72 0.89
N GLY A 145 -6.44 4.63 0.10
CA GLY A 145 -7.14 5.84 -0.36
C GLY A 145 -8.60 5.66 -0.74
N PHE A 146 -9.02 4.44 -1.10
CA PHE A 146 -10.40 4.15 -1.49
C PHE A 146 -10.89 2.82 -0.91
N PRO A 147 -12.21 2.67 -0.70
CA PRO A 147 -12.83 1.46 -0.14
C PRO A 147 -12.63 0.17 -0.95
N TYR A 148 -12.53 0.28 -2.28
CA TYR A 148 -12.48 -0.88 -3.17
C TYR A 148 -11.38 -0.74 -4.24
N LEU A 149 -10.79 -1.87 -4.60
CA LEU A 149 -9.93 -2.00 -5.77
C LEU A 149 -10.45 -3.12 -6.70
N LEU A 150 -10.70 -2.76 -7.96
CA LEU A 150 -11.07 -3.66 -9.04
C LEU A 150 -9.88 -3.98 -9.93
N ILE A 151 -9.75 -5.25 -10.33
CA ILE A 151 -8.81 -5.69 -11.36
C ILE A 151 -9.56 -6.58 -12.36
N ASN A 152 -9.18 -6.51 -13.63
CA ASN A 152 -9.61 -7.43 -14.66
C ASN A 152 -8.58 -8.54 -14.87
N GLU A 153 -9.03 -9.80 -14.93
CA GLU A 153 -8.17 -10.95 -15.16
C GLU A 153 -7.39 -10.87 -16.46
N ALA A 154 -8.00 -10.33 -17.53
CA ALA A 154 -7.33 -10.20 -18.82
C ALA A 154 -6.15 -9.21 -18.73
N SER A 155 -6.31 -8.11 -18.00
CA SER A 155 -5.23 -7.15 -17.72
C SER A 155 -4.08 -7.77 -16.92
N PHE A 156 -4.42 -8.63 -15.94
CA PHE A 156 -3.40 -9.34 -15.16
C PHE A 156 -2.66 -10.38 -16.01
N LYS A 157 -3.35 -11.11 -16.88
CA LYS A 157 -2.73 -12.06 -17.82
C LYS A 157 -1.80 -11.34 -18.80
N GLU A 158 -2.20 -10.21 -19.34
CA GLU A 158 -1.37 -9.38 -20.22
C GLU A 158 -0.10 -8.90 -19.50
N LEU A 159 -0.22 -8.44 -18.25
CA LEU A 159 0.94 -8.10 -17.43
C LEU A 159 1.84 -9.32 -17.17
N GLN A 160 1.25 -10.48 -16.85
CA GLN A 160 1.97 -11.71 -16.57
C GLN A 160 2.76 -12.19 -17.80
N GLN A 161 2.24 -12.01 -19.01
CA GLN A 161 2.94 -12.35 -20.26
C GLN A 161 4.13 -11.44 -20.54
N ARG A 162 4.05 -10.16 -20.14
CA ARG A 162 5.13 -9.18 -20.31
C ARG A 162 6.19 -9.27 -19.21
N CYS A 163 5.83 -9.78 -18.04
CA CYS A 163 6.68 -9.79 -16.86
C CYS A 163 7.63 -10.99 -16.88
N PRO A 164 8.96 -10.78 -16.83
CA PRO A 164 9.92 -11.89 -16.79
C PRO A 164 9.90 -12.64 -15.45
N GLY A 165 9.44 -11.99 -14.38
CA GLY A 165 9.29 -12.60 -13.06
C GLY A 165 7.94 -13.31 -12.89
N SER A 166 7.91 -14.37 -12.08
CA SER A 166 6.66 -15.00 -11.66
C SER A 166 5.89 -14.06 -10.72
N ILE A 167 4.71 -13.63 -11.15
CA ILE A 167 3.84 -12.74 -10.37
C ILE A 167 2.52 -13.39 -10.02
N LYS A 168 1.99 -13.01 -8.86
CA LYS A 168 0.70 -13.43 -8.34
C LYS A 168 -0.26 -12.25 -8.23
N LEU A 169 -1.54 -12.49 -8.50
CA LEU A 169 -2.58 -11.46 -8.43
C LEU A 169 -2.69 -10.86 -7.03
N GLU A 170 -2.47 -11.68 -6.00
CA GLU A 170 -2.54 -11.31 -4.59
C GLU A 170 -1.54 -10.19 -4.23
N GLN A 171 -0.45 -10.03 -4.99
CA GLN A 171 0.49 -8.91 -4.85
C GLN A 171 -0.19 -7.56 -5.12
N PHE A 172 -1.24 -7.55 -5.95
CA PHE A 172 -1.99 -6.36 -6.30
C PHE A 172 -3.13 -6.04 -5.32
N ARG A 173 -3.43 -6.98 -4.41
CA ARG A 173 -4.39 -6.76 -3.33
C ARG A 173 -5.75 -6.20 -3.79
N PRO A 174 -6.37 -6.70 -4.88
CA PRO A 174 -7.73 -6.29 -5.24
C PRO A 174 -8.73 -6.67 -4.16
N ASN A 175 -9.92 -6.08 -4.23
CA ASN A 175 -11.10 -6.60 -3.55
C ASN A 175 -11.97 -7.41 -4.52
N LEU A 176 -12.13 -6.88 -5.75
CA LEU A 176 -12.93 -7.49 -6.80
C LEU A 176 -12.05 -7.82 -7.99
N LEU A 177 -12.19 -9.03 -8.50
CA LEU A 177 -11.58 -9.49 -9.74
C LEU A 177 -12.68 -9.85 -10.74
N VAL A 178 -12.61 -9.32 -11.96
CA VAL A 178 -13.60 -9.59 -13.00
C VAL A 178 -12.98 -10.30 -14.20
N THR A 179 -13.80 -11.07 -14.91
CA THR A 179 -13.42 -11.78 -16.12
C THR A 179 -14.46 -11.56 -17.22
N GLY A 180 -14.14 -11.92 -18.47
CA GLY A 180 -15.03 -11.73 -19.63
C GLY A 180 -14.88 -10.39 -20.36
N ALA A 181 -14.00 -9.50 -19.90
CA ALA A 181 -13.62 -8.25 -20.57
C ALA A 181 -12.25 -8.37 -21.27
N SER A 182 -12.00 -7.56 -22.29
CA SER A 182 -10.67 -7.45 -22.92
C SER A 182 -9.66 -6.83 -21.95
N ALA A 183 -8.37 -7.09 -22.15
CA ALA A 183 -7.32 -6.51 -21.31
C ALA A 183 -7.43 -4.97 -21.27
N PHE A 184 -7.32 -4.42 -20.07
CA PHE A 184 -7.41 -3.00 -19.70
C PHE A 184 -8.76 -2.31 -20.02
N ALA A 185 -9.81 -3.06 -20.35
CA ALA A 185 -11.14 -2.48 -20.57
C ALA A 185 -11.63 -1.64 -19.37
N GLU A 186 -11.27 -2.05 -18.15
CA GLU A 186 -11.63 -1.38 -16.91
C GLU A 186 -11.16 0.08 -16.82
N ASP A 187 -10.14 0.47 -17.57
CA ASP A 187 -9.66 1.85 -17.60
C ASP A 187 -10.69 2.84 -18.16
N SER A 188 -11.58 2.33 -19.03
CA SER A 188 -12.67 3.10 -19.63
C SER A 188 -13.96 3.08 -18.83
N TRP A 189 -14.07 2.28 -17.77
CA TRP A 189 -15.33 2.18 -17.02
C TRP A 189 -15.47 3.36 -16.08
N GLN A 190 -16.66 3.95 -16.05
CA GLN A 190 -16.99 5.05 -15.14
C GLN A 190 -17.94 4.59 -14.04
N VAL A 191 -19.00 3.86 -14.42
CA VAL A 191 -19.96 3.28 -13.49
C VAL A 191 -20.21 1.83 -13.89
N ILE A 192 -20.12 0.93 -12.92
CA ILE A 192 -20.51 -0.48 -13.09
C ILE A 192 -21.56 -0.89 -12.07
N ARG A 193 -22.30 -1.93 -12.40
CA ARG A 193 -23.17 -2.66 -11.49
C ARG A 193 -22.69 -4.10 -11.36
N VAL A 194 -22.53 -4.59 -10.13
CA VAL A 194 -22.17 -5.97 -9.81
C VAL A 194 -23.31 -6.56 -8.97
N GLY A 195 -24.06 -7.51 -9.55
CA GLY A 195 -25.34 -7.90 -8.97
C GLY A 195 -26.25 -6.68 -8.80
N ASP A 196 -26.68 -6.39 -7.58
CA ASP A 196 -27.53 -5.22 -7.26
C ASP A 196 -26.74 -3.97 -6.80
N ILE A 197 -25.41 -4.04 -6.77
CA ILE A 197 -24.57 -2.98 -6.22
C ILE A 197 -23.96 -2.14 -7.33
N THR A 198 -24.17 -0.82 -7.26
CA THR A 198 -23.57 0.14 -8.19
C THR A 198 -22.29 0.73 -7.61
N PHE A 199 -21.24 0.77 -8.42
CA PHE A 199 -19.94 1.33 -8.08
C PHE A 199 -19.54 2.45 -9.04
N ASP A 200 -18.94 3.50 -8.49
CA ASP A 200 -18.24 4.54 -9.23
C ASP A 200 -16.75 4.22 -9.29
N LEU A 201 -16.18 4.21 -10.50
CA LEU A 201 -14.74 4.05 -10.71
C LEU A 201 -14.07 5.42 -10.65
N VAL A 202 -13.58 5.76 -9.46
CA VAL A 202 -13.12 7.11 -9.12
C VAL A 202 -11.80 7.45 -9.80
N LYS A 203 -10.79 6.57 -9.68
CA LYS A 203 -9.48 6.80 -10.28
C LYS A 203 -8.66 5.53 -10.47
N PRO A 204 -7.72 5.53 -11.43
CA PRO A 204 -6.71 4.48 -11.53
C PRO A 204 -5.95 4.28 -10.23
N CYS A 205 -5.54 3.04 -9.97
CA CYS A 205 -4.78 2.67 -8.79
C CYS A 205 -3.28 2.69 -9.08
N SER A 206 -2.61 3.73 -8.61
CA SER A 206 -1.17 3.88 -8.73
C SER A 206 -0.46 2.85 -7.83
N ARG A 207 0.49 2.13 -8.41
CA ARG A 207 1.15 0.98 -7.79
C ARG A 207 2.44 1.42 -7.12
N CYS A 208 2.75 0.75 -6.01
CA CYS A 208 3.98 0.98 -5.25
C CYS A 208 4.80 -0.31 -5.13
N VAL A 209 5.96 -0.22 -4.47
CA VAL A 209 6.87 -1.35 -4.22
C VAL A 209 6.21 -2.54 -3.54
N LEU A 210 5.07 -2.36 -2.85
CA LEU A 210 4.36 -3.48 -2.24
C LEU A 210 3.99 -4.56 -3.26
N THR A 211 3.70 -4.17 -4.51
CA THR A 211 3.42 -5.13 -5.59
C THR A 211 4.60 -6.05 -5.91
N THR A 212 5.82 -5.71 -5.51
CA THR A 212 7.02 -6.53 -5.73
C THR A 212 7.26 -7.52 -4.60
N VAL A 213 6.50 -7.47 -3.51
CA VAL A 213 6.66 -8.36 -2.37
C VAL A 213 6.01 -9.71 -2.68
N SER A 214 6.80 -10.79 -2.67
CA SER A 214 6.27 -12.15 -2.73
C SER A 214 5.37 -12.43 -1.52
N VAL A 215 4.10 -12.78 -1.78
CA VAL A 215 3.10 -13.10 -0.74
C VAL A 215 3.40 -14.38 0.04
N GLU A 216 4.32 -15.21 -0.47
CA GLU A 216 4.74 -16.47 0.14
C GLU A 216 6.01 -16.30 0.97
N ARG A 217 6.96 -15.52 0.46
CA ARG A 217 8.30 -15.39 1.05
C ARG A 217 8.50 -14.11 1.84
N GLY A 218 7.61 -13.12 1.71
CA GLY A 218 7.73 -11.83 2.37
C GLY A 218 9.03 -11.10 2.00
N ARG A 219 9.42 -11.14 0.72
CA ARG A 219 10.62 -10.47 0.19
C ARG A 219 10.28 -9.72 -1.09
N LYS A 220 10.83 -8.52 -1.24
CA LYS A 220 10.75 -7.72 -2.47
C LYS A 220 11.47 -8.46 -3.61
N HIS A 221 10.94 -8.40 -4.82
CA HIS A 221 11.62 -8.93 -6.00
C HIS A 221 12.93 -8.17 -6.23
N PRO A 222 14.07 -8.86 -6.46
CA PRO A 222 15.39 -8.22 -6.54
C PRO A 222 15.49 -7.15 -7.63
N THR A 223 14.78 -7.35 -8.76
CA THR A 223 14.73 -6.39 -9.86
C THR A 223 13.54 -5.42 -9.80
N GLY A 224 12.67 -5.55 -8.79
CA GLY A 224 11.49 -4.68 -8.66
C GLY A 224 10.28 -5.06 -9.54
N GLU A 225 10.19 -6.30 -10.01
CA GLU A 225 9.00 -6.79 -10.72
C GLU A 225 7.80 -7.00 -9.80
N PRO A 226 6.55 -6.82 -10.28
CA PRO A 226 6.15 -6.40 -11.64
C PRO A 226 6.19 -4.91 -11.89
N LEU A 227 6.62 -4.09 -10.92
CA LEU A 227 6.55 -2.64 -11.04
C LEU A 227 7.45 -2.13 -12.19
N GLN A 228 8.61 -2.78 -12.39
CA GLN A 228 9.48 -2.51 -13.53
C GLN A 228 8.79 -2.80 -14.86
N THR A 229 8.15 -3.97 -15.03
CA THR A 229 7.37 -4.28 -16.23
C THR A 229 6.23 -3.29 -16.45
N LEU A 230 5.46 -2.97 -15.41
CA LEU A 230 4.39 -1.98 -15.53
C LEU A 230 4.90 -0.62 -15.99
N GLN A 231 6.07 -0.19 -15.51
CA GLN A 231 6.67 1.09 -15.90
C GLN A 231 6.85 1.19 -17.43
N THR A 232 7.07 0.09 -18.15
CA THR A 232 7.34 0.12 -19.60
C THR A 232 6.11 0.39 -20.46
N PHE A 233 4.89 0.32 -19.90
CA PHE A 233 3.67 0.54 -20.70
C PHE A 233 2.45 1.06 -19.93
N ARG A 234 2.55 1.21 -18.60
CA ARG A 234 1.48 1.69 -17.71
C ARG A 234 1.86 2.96 -16.96
N THR A 235 2.84 3.70 -17.47
CA THR A 235 3.22 4.99 -16.91
C THR A 235 2.36 6.10 -17.52
N ALA A 236 1.68 6.86 -16.68
CA ALA A 236 0.93 8.04 -17.09
C ALA A 236 1.84 9.26 -17.26
N GLU A 237 1.31 10.32 -17.88
CA GLU A 237 2.05 11.58 -18.11
C GLU A 237 2.61 12.22 -16.82
N ASN A 238 1.95 12.02 -15.68
CA ASN A 238 2.41 12.52 -14.38
C ASN A 238 3.43 11.59 -13.68
N GLY A 239 3.83 10.49 -14.32
CA GLY A 239 4.77 9.50 -13.79
C GLY A 239 4.15 8.40 -12.91
N ASP A 240 2.83 8.41 -12.68
CA ASP A 240 2.17 7.32 -11.96
C ASP A 240 2.19 6.03 -12.79
N ILE A 241 2.52 4.91 -12.13
CA ILE A 241 2.42 3.58 -12.73
C ILE A 241 1.11 2.96 -12.26
N ASP A 242 0.13 2.79 -13.14
CA ASP A 242 -1.24 2.43 -12.75
C ASP A 242 -1.63 1.00 -13.13
N PHE A 243 -2.31 0.30 -12.22
CA PHE A 243 -2.93 -1.01 -12.48
C PHE A 243 -4.14 -1.27 -11.58
N GLY A 244 -5.30 -1.52 -12.20
CA GLY A 244 -6.59 -1.62 -11.52
C GLY A 244 -7.24 -0.27 -11.24
N GLN A 245 -8.50 -0.29 -10.81
CA GLN A 245 -9.34 0.88 -10.61
C GLN A 245 -9.85 0.97 -9.18
N ASN A 246 -9.69 2.14 -8.55
CA ASN A 246 -10.26 2.41 -7.24
C ASN A 246 -11.75 2.75 -7.37
N MET A 247 -12.58 2.23 -6.47
CA MET A 247 -14.02 2.43 -6.52
C MET A 247 -14.62 2.82 -5.18
N VAL A 248 -15.82 3.39 -5.26
CA VAL A 248 -16.74 3.61 -4.13
C VAL A 248 -18.09 3.00 -4.48
N ALA A 249 -18.81 2.50 -3.47
CA ALA A 249 -20.14 1.92 -3.65
C ALA A 249 -21.23 2.97 -3.41
N ARG A 250 -22.25 3.02 -4.26
CA ARG A 250 -23.40 3.93 -4.11
C ARG A 250 -24.47 3.38 -3.15
N ASN A 251 -24.55 2.06 -3.04
CA ASN A 251 -25.50 1.35 -2.20
C ASN A 251 -24.82 0.14 -1.51
N SER A 252 -25.51 -0.43 -0.53
CA SER A 252 -25.02 -1.58 0.25
C SER A 252 -25.80 -2.85 -0.08
N GLY A 253 -25.19 -4.00 0.14
CA GLY A 253 -25.80 -5.31 -0.05
C GLY A 253 -24.74 -6.40 -0.21
N ILE A 254 -25.12 -7.57 -0.71
CA ILE A 254 -24.22 -8.73 -0.82
C ILE A 254 -23.89 -8.98 -2.29
N ILE A 255 -22.60 -9.05 -2.61
CA ILE A 255 -22.11 -9.53 -3.89
C ILE A 255 -21.50 -10.93 -3.74
N ARG A 256 -21.56 -11.73 -4.81
CA ARG A 256 -21.12 -13.12 -4.86
C ARG A 256 -20.23 -13.36 -6.07
N VAL A 257 -19.27 -14.26 -5.93
CA VAL A 257 -18.55 -14.78 -7.09
C VAL A 257 -19.56 -15.40 -8.05
N GLY A 258 -19.47 -15.02 -9.32
CA GLY A 258 -20.43 -15.38 -10.38
C GLY A 258 -21.45 -14.29 -10.70
N ASP A 259 -21.58 -13.24 -9.87
CA ASP A 259 -22.47 -12.12 -10.19
C ASP A 259 -22.06 -11.47 -11.51
N GLU A 260 -23.06 -11.13 -12.33
CA GLU A 260 -22.86 -10.38 -13.56
C GLU A 260 -22.38 -8.96 -13.25
N VAL A 261 -21.48 -8.48 -14.11
CA VAL A 261 -20.95 -7.12 -14.08
C VAL A 261 -21.41 -6.40 -15.34
N GLU A 262 -22.22 -5.37 -15.14
CA GLU A 262 -22.71 -4.51 -16.21
C GLU A 262 -21.98 -3.17 -16.18
N VAL A 263 -21.49 -2.73 -17.34
CA VAL A 263 -20.90 -1.39 -17.50
C VAL A 263 -22.02 -0.41 -17.83
N LEU A 264 -22.42 0.40 -16.84
CA LEU A 264 -23.52 1.35 -16.97
C LEU A 264 -23.09 2.64 -17.70
N SER A 265 -21.84 3.05 -17.53
CA SER A 265 -21.27 4.16 -18.30
C SER A 265 -19.75 4.08 -18.40
N THR A 266 -19.22 4.77 -19.42
CA THR A 266 -17.79 4.79 -19.74
C THR A 266 -17.24 6.21 -19.77
N LYS A 267 -15.93 6.32 -19.56
CA LYS A 267 -15.12 7.53 -19.68
C LYS A 267 -13.93 7.27 -20.61
N PRO A 268 -13.30 8.31 -21.18
CA PRO A 268 -12.03 8.16 -21.86
C PRO A 268 -10.98 7.54 -20.91
N PRO A 269 -10.27 6.47 -21.32
CA PRO A 269 -9.22 5.90 -20.49
C PRO A 269 -8.06 6.88 -20.37
N ARG A 270 -7.32 6.79 -19.25
CA ARG A 270 -6.11 7.57 -19.06
C ARG A 270 -5.05 7.14 -20.09
N PRO A 271 -4.34 8.08 -20.75
CA PRO A 271 -3.26 7.71 -21.66
C PRO A 271 -2.08 7.13 -20.87
N TYR A 272 -1.48 6.07 -21.39
CA TYR A 272 -0.32 5.39 -20.83
C TYR A 272 0.76 5.18 -21.89
N GLY A 273 2.01 5.19 -21.46
CA GLY A 273 3.15 4.87 -22.29
C GLY A 273 4.28 4.24 -21.49
N ALA A 274 5.44 4.12 -22.15
CA ALA A 274 6.67 3.77 -21.48
C ALA A 274 7.15 4.93 -20.61
N GLY A 275 7.30 4.67 -19.32
CA GLY A 275 8.01 5.57 -18.41
C GLY A 275 9.50 5.55 -18.71
N ALA A 276 10.21 6.62 -18.34
CA ALA A 276 11.66 6.63 -18.40
C ALA A 276 12.21 5.46 -17.57
N VAL A 277 12.93 4.53 -18.20
CA VAL A 277 13.64 3.46 -17.50
C VAL A 277 14.83 4.09 -16.79
N VAL A 278 14.76 4.13 -15.47
CA VAL A 278 15.85 4.65 -14.65
C VAL A 278 16.69 3.48 -14.17
N GLU A 279 17.94 3.41 -14.62
CA GLU A 279 18.88 2.37 -14.21
C GLU A 279 19.05 2.35 -12.69
N SER A 280 19.02 1.14 -12.13
CA SER A 280 19.35 0.90 -10.72
C SER A 280 20.85 0.94 -10.57
N LEU A 281 21.33 1.68 -9.57
CA LEU A 281 22.75 1.74 -9.23
C LEU A 281 23.01 0.84 -8.02
N ALA A 282 24.18 0.22 -7.99
CA ALA A 282 24.60 -0.57 -6.83
C ALA A 282 24.68 0.34 -5.60
N ALA A 283 24.28 -0.19 -4.44
CA ALA A 283 24.50 0.50 -3.18
C ALA A 283 26.01 0.67 -2.95
N PRO A 284 26.47 1.76 -2.30
CA PRO A 284 27.88 1.91 -1.93
C PRO A 284 28.34 0.75 -1.06
N GLU A 285 29.49 0.16 -1.37
CA GLU A 285 30.15 -0.89 -0.56
C GLU A 285 31.04 -0.31 0.55
N ASP A 286 30.83 0.96 0.91
CA ASP A 286 31.63 1.63 1.92
C ASP A 286 31.41 1.01 3.31
N LYS A 287 32.47 1.02 4.13
CA LYS A 287 32.36 0.64 5.55
C LYS A 287 31.29 1.51 6.24
N SER A 288 30.50 0.88 7.09
CA SER A 288 29.50 1.56 7.92
C SER A 288 30.16 2.66 8.74
N LYS A 289 29.66 3.89 8.61
CA LYS A 289 30.06 5.06 9.40
C LYS A 289 28.85 5.89 9.79
N ALA A 290 28.95 6.54 10.95
CA ALA A 290 27.97 7.53 11.38
C ALA A 290 28.10 8.80 10.51
N VAL A 291 26.98 9.44 10.25
CA VAL A 291 26.91 10.74 9.56
C VAL A 291 25.95 11.66 10.29
N ALA A 292 26.21 12.96 10.29
CA ALA A 292 25.26 13.94 10.77
C ALA A 292 24.28 14.33 9.66
N ILE A 293 22.99 14.21 9.92
CA ILE A 293 21.93 14.62 9.00
C ILE A 293 21.20 15.80 9.61
N GLU A 294 21.09 16.89 8.86
CA GLU A 294 20.28 18.05 9.23
C GLU A 294 19.11 18.19 8.25
N TYR A 295 17.88 18.30 8.74
CA TYR A 295 16.69 18.56 7.92
C TYR A 295 15.89 19.72 8.51
N ASN A 296 15.68 20.79 7.73
CA ASN A 296 14.97 22.00 8.17
C ASN A 296 15.44 22.51 9.56
N GLY A 297 16.76 22.45 9.82
CA GLY A 297 17.39 22.88 11.07
C GLY A 297 17.38 21.84 12.22
N ILE A 298 16.74 20.68 12.04
CA ILE A 298 16.78 19.57 13.00
C ILE A 298 17.96 18.67 12.67
N ARG A 299 18.94 18.56 13.59
CA ARG A 299 20.15 17.73 13.41
C ARG A 299 20.07 16.44 14.22
N PHE A 300 20.43 15.32 13.59
CA PHE A 300 20.47 14.00 14.21
C PHE A 300 21.57 13.12 13.62
N ASN A 301 21.85 11.99 14.29
CA ASN A 301 22.86 11.02 13.85
C ASN A 301 22.22 9.95 12.97
N GLY A 302 22.75 9.80 11.75
CA GLY A 302 22.41 8.77 10.78
C GLY A 302 23.60 7.87 10.43
N ASN A 303 23.48 7.14 9.33
CA ASN A 303 24.53 6.28 8.77
C ASN A 303 24.56 6.28 7.24
N ASN A 304 25.68 5.83 6.68
CA ASN A 304 25.89 5.69 5.23
C ASN A 304 25.41 4.35 4.64
N GLN A 305 24.47 3.65 5.30
CA GLN A 305 24.00 2.32 4.88
C GLN A 305 22.49 2.31 4.57
N GLN A 306 21.74 3.27 5.12
CA GLN A 306 20.28 3.35 4.99
C GLN A 306 19.86 4.51 4.08
N VAL A 307 18.72 4.36 3.40
CA VAL A 307 18.17 5.46 2.60
C VAL A 307 17.67 6.59 3.49
N LEU A 308 17.79 7.83 3.01
CA LEU A 308 17.44 9.03 3.77
C LEU A 308 15.99 9.04 4.24
N LEU A 309 15.05 8.50 3.46
CA LEU A 309 13.64 8.43 3.87
C LEU A 309 13.49 7.66 5.19
N GLU A 310 14.14 6.50 5.32
CA GLU A 310 14.03 5.68 6.54
C GLU A 310 14.69 6.38 7.74
N GLN A 311 15.81 7.04 7.52
CA GLN A 311 16.53 7.78 8.57
C GLN A 311 15.72 9.00 9.06
N LEU A 312 15.05 9.72 8.16
CA LEU A 312 14.15 10.83 8.51
C LEU A 312 12.93 10.32 9.29
N GLU A 313 12.34 9.20 8.86
CA GLU A 313 11.20 8.58 9.55
C GLU A 313 11.54 8.15 10.98
N GLN A 314 12.73 7.62 11.22
CA GLN A 314 13.21 7.26 12.57
C GLN A 314 13.31 8.46 13.52
N GLN A 315 13.37 9.68 12.98
CA GLN A 315 13.36 10.91 13.76
C GLN A 315 11.99 11.59 13.79
N ASN A 316 10.93 10.87 13.40
CA ASN A 316 9.57 11.38 13.27
C ASN A 316 9.43 12.51 12.23
N ILE A 317 10.37 12.64 11.30
CA ILE A 317 10.30 13.61 10.21
C ILE A 317 9.57 12.96 9.03
N ARG A 318 8.35 13.43 8.77
CA ARG A 318 7.48 12.87 7.73
C ARG A 318 7.70 13.57 6.39
N ILE A 319 8.29 12.83 5.45
CA ILE A 319 8.35 13.24 4.04
C ILE A 319 7.21 12.55 3.29
N PRO A 320 6.48 13.22 2.38
CA PRO A 320 5.53 12.53 1.51
C PRO A 320 6.22 11.43 0.71
N TYR A 321 5.66 10.23 0.63
CA TYR A 321 6.21 9.19 -0.25
C TYR A 321 5.09 8.27 -0.76
N SER A 322 5.32 7.66 -1.92
CA SER A 322 4.40 6.68 -2.51
C SER A 322 5.11 5.37 -2.83
N CYS A 323 6.04 5.38 -3.80
CA CYS A 323 6.63 4.15 -4.32
C CYS A 323 7.70 3.51 -3.41
N ARG A 324 8.47 4.31 -2.65
CA ARG A 324 9.72 3.90 -1.96
C ARG A 324 10.72 3.14 -2.85
N ALA A 325 10.72 3.43 -4.14
CA ALA A 325 11.57 2.79 -5.15
C ALA A 325 12.32 3.80 -6.03
N GLY A 326 12.23 5.10 -5.71
CA GLY A 326 12.92 6.17 -6.43
C GLY A 326 12.31 6.52 -7.79
N ILE A 327 11.05 6.16 -8.02
CA ILE A 327 10.40 6.28 -9.34
C ILE A 327 9.29 7.35 -9.34
N CYS A 328 8.41 7.38 -8.33
CA CYS A 328 7.23 8.24 -8.35
C CYS A 328 7.49 9.73 -8.04
N GLY A 329 8.72 10.12 -7.69
CA GLY A 329 9.05 11.51 -7.33
C GLY A 329 8.47 12.05 -6.01
N SER A 330 7.46 11.41 -5.42
CA SER A 330 6.78 11.89 -4.20
C SER A 330 7.71 12.20 -3.02
N CYS A 331 8.84 11.49 -2.88
CA CYS A 331 9.80 11.62 -1.78
C CYS A 331 10.87 12.71 -2.04
N ARG A 332 10.57 13.67 -2.90
CA ARG A 332 11.53 14.70 -3.35
C ARG A 332 11.76 15.74 -2.25
N ILE A 333 13.03 15.99 -1.96
CA ILE A 333 13.53 17.05 -1.08
C ILE A 333 14.75 17.71 -1.73
N THR A 334 15.25 18.79 -1.17
CA THR A 334 16.45 19.50 -1.65
C THR A 334 17.67 19.11 -0.82
N LEU A 335 18.77 18.75 -1.47
CA LEU A 335 20.08 18.60 -0.85
C LEU A 335 20.79 19.96 -0.86
N ILE A 336 20.98 20.55 0.32
CA ILE A 336 21.61 21.86 0.49
C ILE A 336 23.14 21.74 0.57
N ASN A 337 23.62 20.74 1.31
CA ASN A 337 25.06 20.50 1.49
C ASN A 337 25.37 19.00 1.66
N GLY A 338 26.58 18.61 1.28
CA GLY A 338 27.11 17.25 1.34
C GLY A 338 26.79 16.41 0.10
N GLU A 339 27.05 15.11 0.19
CA GLU A 339 26.90 14.17 -0.93
C GLU A 339 26.03 12.98 -0.56
N VAL A 340 25.28 12.48 -1.56
CA VAL A 340 24.50 11.26 -1.47
C VAL A 340 24.89 10.28 -2.57
N ALA A 341 24.79 9.00 -2.29
CA ALA A 341 24.85 7.93 -3.26
C ALA A 341 23.42 7.56 -3.71
N PRO A 342 23.10 7.70 -5.00
CA PRO A 342 21.81 7.28 -5.52
C PRO A 342 21.74 5.77 -5.72
N LEU A 343 20.60 5.16 -5.40
CA LEU A 343 20.25 3.78 -5.75
C LEU A 343 19.51 3.70 -7.10
N LYS A 344 19.13 4.86 -7.65
CA LYS A 344 18.49 5.03 -8.95
C LYS A 344 19.11 6.24 -9.64
N GLN A 345 19.42 6.14 -10.92
CA GLN A 345 20.07 7.24 -11.66
C GLN A 345 19.29 8.57 -11.61
N SER A 346 17.96 8.52 -11.57
CA SER A 346 17.07 9.68 -11.46
C SER A 346 16.82 10.15 -10.02
N ALA A 347 17.45 9.52 -9.03
CA ALA A 347 17.26 9.90 -7.63
C ALA A 347 17.91 11.23 -7.28
N ILE A 348 18.80 11.75 -8.14
CA ILE A 348 19.38 13.10 -8.03
C ILE A 348 18.91 13.91 -9.24
N GLY A 349 18.22 15.00 -8.96
CA GLY A 349 17.82 15.99 -9.95
C GLY A 349 18.95 16.98 -10.23
N ASN A 350 18.94 17.57 -11.43
CA ASN A 350 19.92 18.57 -11.85
C ASN A 350 19.76 19.93 -11.11
N ASP A 351 18.66 20.10 -10.37
CA ASP A 351 18.31 21.29 -9.60
C ASP A 351 18.70 21.19 -8.11
N GLY A 352 19.51 20.19 -7.75
CA GLY A 352 19.88 19.91 -6.36
C GLY A 352 18.80 19.19 -5.56
N THR A 353 17.69 18.77 -6.19
CA THR A 353 16.71 17.90 -5.53
C THR A 353 17.14 16.45 -5.53
N ILE A 354 16.70 15.70 -4.52
CA ILE A 354 16.96 14.27 -4.39
C ILE A 354 15.68 13.52 -3.99
N LEU A 355 15.61 12.24 -4.32
CA LEU A 355 14.58 11.31 -3.86
C LEU A 355 15.10 10.61 -2.60
N CYS A 356 14.66 11.05 -1.42
CA CYS A 356 15.19 10.52 -0.15
C CYS A 356 14.95 9.01 0.01
N CYS A 357 13.96 8.45 -0.67
CA CYS A 357 13.67 7.03 -0.70
C CYS A 357 14.63 6.20 -1.56
N SER A 358 15.59 6.82 -2.25
CA SER A 358 16.60 6.15 -3.08
C SER A 358 17.95 6.85 -3.07
N CYS A 359 18.24 7.61 -2.01
CA CYS A 359 19.54 8.22 -1.77
C CYS A 359 20.05 7.82 -0.39
N ILE A 360 21.32 7.42 -0.30
CA ILE A 360 22.04 7.09 0.94
C ILE A 360 23.09 8.20 1.16
N PRO A 361 23.23 8.80 2.36
CA PRO A 361 24.25 9.82 2.60
C PRO A 361 25.67 9.22 2.53
N LYS A 362 26.59 9.90 1.84
CA LYS A 362 28.01 9.53 1.83
C LYS A 362 28.79 10.13 3.01
N GLY A 363 28.26 11.16 3.65
CA GLY A 363 28.88 11.90 4.75
C GLY A 363 27.84 12.79 5.42
N ASP A 364 28.29 13.79 6.16
CA ASP A 364 27.42 14.79 6.77
C ASP A 364 26.67 15.57 5.68
N ILE A 365 25.36 15.77 5.88
CA ILE A 365 24.49 16.42 4.89
C ILE A 365 23.50 17.38 5.53
N THR A 366 23.09 18.37 4.75
CA THR A 366 22.00 19.30 5.08
C THR A 366 20.92 19.21 4.01
N LEU A 367 19.68 19.07 4.44
CA LEU A 367 18.50 18.86 3.62
C LEU A 367 17.45 19.93 3.92
N SER A 368 16.68 20.32 2.91
CA SER A 368 15.48 21.13 3.09
C SER A 368 14.31 20.56 2.29
N GLY A 369 13.10 20.74 2.79
CA GLY A 369 11.91 20.18 2.16
C GLY A 369 10.64 20.81 2.70
N LYS A 370 9.55 20.68 1.94
CA LYS A 370 8.22 21.13 2.34
C LYS A 370 7.49 20.05 3.12
#